data_AF-A0A1G4KB57-F1
#
_entry.id   AF-A0A1G4KB57-F1
#
_cell.length_a   1.000
_cell.length_b   1.000
_cell.length_c   1.000
_cell.angle_alpha   90.00
_cell.angle_beta   90.00
_cell.angle_gamma   90.00
#
_symmetry.space_group_name_H-M   'P 1'
#
loop_
_entity.id
_entity.type
_entity.pdbx_description
1 polymer ?
#
loop_
_entity_poly.entity_id
_entity_poly.type
_entity_poly.pdbx_seq_one_letter_code
_entity_poly.pdbx_strand_id
1 'polypeptide(L)'
;MASEFNNIIHSLIASTPSGEIKDVYKNLLVIAGEQAEDTILDSIAKYNVTNFIPIQVEGRSVIISNYNKEGSKFFDPVSSRLFSVNHLDRTAFDVNSCEKKLCETSESIHQDLESYTSKTFPGNVSYAVYPGDAPHDIVIAIVSTKYSPGNFWNGHWKSVYHYNLDTKQLKGVIDVNVHYYENGNVSFQCEKQVEDQSASNAVVSIKTLENELEKEMRASFTNLNEKEFKLLRRRLPVTRSKINWGKGVGTYRLGKDSAENQFR
;
A
#
# COMPACT_ATOMS: atom_id res chain seq x y z
N MET A 1 27.58 -16.10 0.91
CA MET A 1 27.79 -15.25 -0.28
C MET A 1 26.64 -15.33 -1.29
N ALA A 2 26.45 -16.39 -2.09
CA ALA A 2 25.31 -16.44 -3.04
C ALA A 2 23.93 -16.37 -2.35
N SER A 3 23.77 -17.01 -1.19
CA SER A 3 22.54 -16.95 -0.40
C SER A 3 22.26 -15.55 0.19
N GLU A 4 23.30 -14.85 0.66
CA GLU A 4 23.16 -13.48 1.19
C GLU A 4 22.81 -12.49 0.08
N PHE A 5 23.41 -12.66 -1.10
CA PHE A 5 23.08 -11.85 -2.27
C PHE A 5 21.62 -12.02 -2.69
N ASN A 6 21.12 -13.25 -2.72
CA ASN A 6 19.71 -13.53 -3.02
C ASN A 6 18.77 -12.91 -1.96
N ASN A 7 19.15 -12.95 -0.69
CA ASN A 7 18.38 -12.28 0.38
C ASN A 7 18.32 -10.76 0.19
N ILE A 8 19.40 -10.13 -0.28
CA ILE A 8 19.42 -8.69 -0.61
C ILE A 8 18.45 -8.41 -1.77
N ILE A 9 18.47 -9.21 -2.83
CA ILE A 9 17.54 -9.08 -3.96
C ILE A 9 16.09 -9.17 -3.48
N HIS A 10 15.77 -10.19 -2.66
CA HIS A 10 14.44 -10.35 -2.09
C HIS A 10 14.01 -9.11 -1.27
N SER A 11 14.90 -8.57 -0.44
CA SER A 11 14.62 -7.39 0.39
C SER A 11 14.41 -6.11 -0.43
N LEU A 12 15.21 -5.90 -1.47
CA LEU A 12 15.05 -4.74 -2.37
C LEU A 12 13.73 -4.80 -3.13
N ILE A 13 13.34 -5.99 -3.58
CA ILE A 13 12.08 -6.16 -4.31
C ILE A 13 10.88 -6.05 -3.35
N ALA A 14 10.99 -6.60 -2.14
CA ALA A 14 9.95 -6.47 -1.11
C ALA A 14 9.70 -5.00 -0.70
N SER A 15 10.74 -4.16 -0.69
CA SER A 15 10.66 -2.74 -0.33
C SER A 15 10.30 -1.82 -1.51
N THR A 16 10.08 -2.38 -2.70
CA THR A 16 9.81 -1.58 -3.89
C THR A 16 8.45 -0.87 -3.81
N PRO A 17 8.41 0.46 -4.03
CA PRO A 17 7.16 1.21 -4.13
C PRO A 17 6.25 0.66 -5.23
N SER A 18 4.95 0.71 -4.98
CA SER A 18 3.98 0.22 -5.94
C SER A 18 4.02 1.05 -7.22
N GLY A 19 4.08 0.38 -8.37
CA GLY A 19 4.18 1.03 -9.69
C GLY A 19 5.60 1.13 -10.26
N GLU A 20 6.64 0.86 -9.47
CA GLU A 20 8.06 1.04 -9.89
C GLU A 20 8.80 -0.28 -10.13
N ILE A 21 8.11 -1.42 -10.01
CA ILE A 21 8.72 -2.75 -10.08
C ILE A 21 9.47 -3.03 -11.39
N LYS A 22 9.00 -2.49 -12.53
CA LYS A 22 9.64 -2.68 -13.83
C LYS A 22 10.96 -1.93 -13.92
N ASP A 23 11.06 -0.77 -13.29
CA ASP A 23 12.29 0.02 -13.27
C ASP A 23 13.29 -0.58 -12.28
N VAL A 24 12.82 -1.05 -11.12
CA VAL A 24 13.65 -1.80 -10.17
C VAL A 24 14.18 -3.08 -10.80
N TYR A 25 13.37 -3.85 -11.53
CA TYR A 25 13.81 -5.03 -12.26
C TYR A 25 14.97 -4.72 -13.23
N LYS A 26 14.83 -3.68 -14.07
CA LYS A 26 15.89 -3.27 -15.00
C LYS A 26 17.17 -2.86 -14.27
N ASN A 27 17.04 -2.07 -13.20
CA ASN A 27 18.20 -1.62 -12.42
C ASN A 27 18.92 -2.80 -11.74
N LEU A 28 18.16 -3.75 -11.18
CA LEU A 28 18.72 -4.93 -10.55
C LEU A 28 19.43 -5.83 -11.56
N LEU A 29 18.89 -6.00 -12.77
CA LEU A 29 19.60 -6.74 -13.83
C LEU A 29 20.94 -6.10 -14.19
N VAL A 30 21.01 -4.77 -14.29
CA VAL A 30 22.27 -4.06 -14.57
C VAL A 30 23.29 -4.25 -13.44
N ILE A 31 22.84 -4.23 -12.19
CA ILE A 31 23.72 -4.34 -11.01
C ILE A 31 24.15 -5.79 -10.74
N ALA A 32 23.21 -6.73 -10.85
CA ALA A 32 23.40 -8.13 -10.46
C ALA A 32 23.86 -9.03 -11.62
N GLY A 33 23.67 -8.61 -12.87
CA GLY A 33 23.91 -9.39 -14.08
C GLY A 33 22.81 -10.40 -14.40
N GLU A 34 22.85 -10.96 -15.61
CA GLU A 34 21.83 -11.89 -16.13
C GLU A 34 21.68 -13.16 -15.30
N GLN A 35 22.73 -13.63 -14.62
CA GLN A 35 22.66 -14.79 -13.73
C GLN A 35 21.66 -14.65 -12.56
N ALA A 36 21.25 -13.43 -12.23
CA ALA A 36 20.33 -13.16 -11.12
C ALA A 36 18.86 -13.09 -11.57
N GLU A 37 18.57 -13.19 -12.87
CA GLU A 37 17.23 -12.97 -13.43
C GLU A 37 16.17 -13.85 -12.79
N ASP A 38 16.41 -15.16 -12.67
CA ASP A 38 15.47 -16.11 -12.07
C ASP A 38 15.14 -15.75 -10.61
N THR A 39 16.14 -15.30 -9.86
CA THR A 39 15.98 -14.89 -8.45
C THR A 39 15.15 -13.61 -8.35
N ILE A 40 15.38 -12.67 -9.26
CA ILE A 40 14.60 -11.42 -9.35
C ILE A 40 13.14 -11.75 -9.71
N LEU A 41 12.90 -12.62 -10.68
CA LEU A 41 11.55 -13.01 -11.10
C LEU A 41 10.78 -13.73 -9.99
N ASP A 42 11.42 -14.66 -9.27
CA ASP A 42 10.83 -15.32 -8.10
C ASP A 42 10.47 -14.31 -6.99
N SER A 43 11.34 -13.33 -6.77
CA SER A 43 11.08 -12.25 -5.80
C SER A 43 9.89 -11.39 -6.20
N ILE A 44 9.75 -11.07 -7.50
CA ILE A 44 8.62 -10.29 -8.03
C ILE A 44 7.32 -11.09 -7.90
N ALA A 45 7.37 -12.42 -8.13
CA ALA A 45 6.23 -13.30 -7.93
C ALA A 45 5.74 -13.26 -6.47
N LYS A 46 6.67 -13.39 -5.51
CA LYS A 46 6.38 -13.26 -4.08
C LYS A 46 5.82 -11.88 -3.73
N TYR A 47 6.45 -10.80 -4.21
CA TYR A 47 5.98 -9.44 -4.01
C TYR A 47 4.55 -9.23 -4.50
N ASN A 48 4.22 -9.72 -5.70
CA ASN A 48 2.89 -9.55 -6.28
C ASN A 48 1.82 -10.27 -5.46
N VAL A 49 2.10 -11.49 -4.99
CA VAL A 49 1.18 -12.29 -4.17
C VAL A 49 1.00 -11.69 -2.78
N THR A 50 2.09 -11.25 -2.14
CA THR A 50 2.04 -10.63 -0.80
C THR A 50 1.32 -9.28 -0.81
N ASN A 51 1.44 -8.50 -1.88
CA ASN A 51 0.82 -7.18 -2.01
C ASN A 51 -0.53 -7.17 -2.74
N PHE A 52 -1.14 -8.34 -2.96
CA PHE A 52 -2.47 -8.45 -3.58
C PHE A 52 -2.54 -7.73 -4.93
N ILE A 53 -1.47 -7.81 -5.73
CA ILE A 53 -1.35 -7.02 -6.96
C ILE A 53 -2.41 -7.49 -7.98
N PRO A 54 -3.17 -6.56 -8.58
CA PRO A 54 -4.10 -6.91 -9.65
C PRO A 54 -3.37 -7.28 -10.95
N ILE A 55 -3.88 -8.33 -11.60
CA ILE A 55 -3.40 -8.91 -12.86
C ILE A 55 -4.51 -8.82 -13.89
N GLN A 56 -4.15 -8.55 -15.15
CA GLN A 56 -5.11 -8.52 -16.25
C GLN A 56 -5.36 -9.94 -16.80
N VAL A 57 -6.62 -10.38 -16.73
CA VAL A 57 -7.12 -11.68 -17.18
C VAL A 57 -8.30 -11.45 -18.14
N GLU A 58 -8.15 -11.75 -19.42
CA GLU A 58 -9.22 -11.58 -20.43
C GLU A 58 -9.92 -10.19 -20.40
N GLY A 59 -9.19 -9.13 -20.08
CA GLY A 59 -9.71 -7.76 -19.97
C GLY A 59 -10.34 -7.39 -18.61
N ARG A 60 -10.27 -8.28 -17.62
CA ARG A 60 -10.68 -8.04 -16.23
C ARG A 60 -9.48 -7.95 -15.30
N SER A 61 -9.63 -7.18 -14.23
CA SER A 61 -8.61 -7.05 -13.18
C SER A 61 -8.88 -8.06 -12.07
N VAL A 62 -7.98 -9.02 -11.88
CA VAL A 62 -8.10 -10.07 -10.85
C VAL A 62 -6.95 -9.93 -9.85
N ILE A 63 -7.26 -9.91 -8.57
CA ILE A 63 -6.26 -9.86 -7.50
C ILE A 63 -5.57 -11.23 -7.38
N ILE A 64 -4.25 -11.25 -7.22
CA ILE A 64 -3.53 -12.50 -6.88
C ILE A 64 -3.06 -12.47 -5.44
N SER A 65 -3.25 -13.58 -4.72
CA SER A 65 -2.96 -13.72 -3.31
C SER A 65 -2.72 -15.19 -2.96
N ASN A 66 -2.37 -15.47 -1.70
CA ASN A 66 -2.28 -16.85 -1.23
C ASN A 66 -3.65 -17.56 -1.21
N TYR A 67 -4.76 -16.81 -1.10
CA TYR A 67 -6.11 -17.37 -1.02
C TYR A 67 -6.64 -17.89 -2.36
N ASN A 68 -6.09 -17.42 -3.47
CA ASN A 68 -6.48 -17.87 -4.81
C ASN A 68 -5.36 -18.56 -5.59
N LYS A 69 -4.35 -19.08 -4.87
CA LYS A 69 -3.22 -19.81 -5.44
C LYS A 69 -3.46 -21.32 -5.34
N GLU A 70 -3.28 -22.03 -6.46
CA GLU A 70 -3.39 -23.48 -6.56
C GLU A 70 -2.14 -24.03 -7.28
N GLY A 71 -1.17 -24.50 -6.48
CA GLY A 71 0.14 -24.88 -6.99
C GLY A 71 0.87 -23.68 -7.60
N SER A 72 1.08 -23.71 -8.92
CA SER A 72 1.69 -22.63 -9.70
C SER A 72 0.68 -21.74 -10.44
N LYS A 73 -0.62 -22.09 -10.37
CA LYS A 73 -1.70 -21.37 -11.05
C LYS A 73 -2.54 -20.56 -10.05
N PHE A 74 -3.30 -19.61 -10.56
CA PHE A 74 -4.25 -18.81 -9.81
C PHE A 74 -5.65 -19.01 -10.37
N PHE A 75 -6.66 -18.94 -9.50
CA PHE A 75 -8.04 -19.03 -9.91
C PHE A 75 -8.80 -17.73 -9.65
N ASP A 76 -9.82 -17.48 -10.46
CA ASP A 76 -10.81 -16.44 -10.24
C ASP A 76 -12.20 -17.09 -10.08
N PRO A 77 -12.81 -17.04 -8.88
CA PRO A 77 -14.12 -17.62 -8.64
C PRO A 77 -15.25 -16.83 -9.33
N VAL A 78 -15.02 -15.57 -9.72
CA VAL A 78 -16.03 -14.73 -10.40
C VAL A 78 -16.17 -15.12 -11.87
N SER A 79 -15.05 -15.28 -12.57
CA SER A 79 -15.03 -15.71 -13.98
C SER A 79 -14.90 -17.23 -14.17
N SER A 80 -14.75 -17.99 -13.08
CA SER A 80 -14.50 -19.44 -13.10
C SER A 80 -13.31 -19.80 -14.00
N ARG A 81 -12.22 -19.04 -13.90
CA ARG A 81 -10.99 -19.24 -14.67
C ARG A 81 -9.85 -19.70 -13.79
N LEU A 82 -8.95 -20.50 -14.37
CA LEU A 82 -7.67 -20.92 -13.82
C LEU A 82 -6.57 -20.48 -14.79
N PHE A 83 -5.55 -19.76 -14.33
CA PHE A 83 -4.54 -19.17 -15.19
C PHE A 83 -3.16 -19.14 -14.54
N SER A 84 -2.13 -19.07 -15.38
CA SER A 84 -0.75 -18.75 -14.96
C SER A 84 -0.49 -17.27 -15.13
N VAL A 85 0.49 -16.73 -14.39
CA VAL A 85 0.74 -15.29 -14.33
C VAL A 85 2.15 -14.97 -14.80
N ASN A 86 2.26 -14.07 -15.79
CA ASN A 86 3.51 -13.37 -16.04
C ASN A 86 3.62 -12.24 -15.01
N HIS A 87 4.41 -12.47 -13.96
CA HIS A 87 4.53 -11.56 -12.83
C HIS A 87 5.22 -10.23 -13.17
N LEU A 88 6.02 -10.19 -14.23
CA LEU A 88 6.68 -8.95 -14.69
C LEU A 88 5.69 -8.05 -15.42
N ASP A 89 4.92 -8.61 -16.35
CA ASP A 89 3.96 -7.84 -17.15
C ASP A 89 2.58 -7.68 -16.51
N ARG A 90 2.33 -8.44 -15.43
CA ARG A 90 1.05 -8.47 -14.72
C ARG A 90 -0.11 -8.89 -15.64
N THR A 91 0.14 -9.92 -16.44
CA THR A 91 -0.81 -10.49 -17.39
C THR A 91 -0.97 -11.99 -17.18
N ALA A 92 -2.17 -12.50 -17.45
CA ALA A 92 -2.45 -13.92 -17.40
C ALA A 92 -2.15 -14.62 -18.73
N PHE A 93 -1.74 -15.89 -18.63
CA PHE A 93 -1.57 -16.81 -19.75
C PHE A 93 -2.04 -18.22 -19.36
N ASP A 94 -2.20 -19.11 -20.34
CA ASP A 94 -2.72 -20.47 -20.12
C ASP A 94 -4.06 -20.47 -19.33
N VAL A 95 -5.01 -19.66 -19.82
CA VAL A 95 -6.32 -19.49 -19.20
C VAL A 95 -7.21 -20.69 -19.54
N ASN A 96 -7.64 -21.40 -18.50
CA ASN A 96 -8.49 -22.58 -18.55
C ASN A 96 -9.75 -22.34 -17.70
N SER A 97 -10.79 -23.14 -17.92
CA SER A 97 -12.00 -23.11 -17.08
C SER A 97 -11.78 -23.87 -15.76
N CYS A 98 -12.41 -23.40 -14.68
CA CYS A 98 -12.38 -24.00 -13.35
C CYS A 98 -13.81 -24.24 -12.84
N GLU A 99 -14.01 -25.22 -11.97
CA GLU A 99 -15.31 -25.47 -11.32
C GLU A 99 -15.55 -24.56 -10.10
N LYS A 100 -14.51 -23.86 -9.62
CA LYS A 100 -14.60 -22.95 -8.47
C LYS A 100 -15.48 -21.76 -8.81
N LYS A 101 -16.54 -21.58 -8.02
CA LYS A 101 -17.52 -20.49 -8.12
C LYS A 101 -17.70 -19.86 -6.75
N LEU A 102 -18.12 -18.60 -6.75
CA LEU A 102 -18.60 -17.95 -5.54
C LEU A 102 -19.88 -18.65 -5.06
N CYS A 103 -20.04 -18.72 -3.73
CA CYS A 103 -21.34 -19.07 -3.15
C CYS A 103 -22.27 -17.85 -3.19
N GLU A 104 -23.58 -18.06 -3.07
CA GLU A 104 -24.60 -17.01 -3.12
C GLU A 104 -24.28 -15.82 -2.19
N THR A 105 -23.84 -16.09 -0.95
CA THR A 105 -23.43 -15.04 -0.01
C THR A 105 -22.21 -14.25 -0.48
N SER A 106 -21.22 -14.92 -1.07
CA SER A 106 -20.02 -14.26 -1.58
C SER A 106 -20.30 -13.46 -2.84
N GLU A 107 -21.23 -13.91 -3.69
CA GLU A 107 -21.71 -13.15 -4.84
C GLU A 107 -22.41 -11.85 -4.42
N SER A 108 -23.27 -11.91 -3.40
CA SER A 108 -23.91 -10.71 -2.83
C SER A 108 -22.89 -9.71 -2.29
N ILE A 109 -21.88 -10.18 -1.54
CA ILE A 109 -20.80 -9.32 -1.03
C ILE A 109 -20.01 -8.71 -2.20
N HIS A 110 -19.73 -9.49 -3.24
CA HIS A 110 -18.99 -9.02 -4.42
C HIS A 110 -19.73 -7.89 -5.16
N GLN A 111 -21.06 -7.99 -5.31
CA GLN A 111 -21.88 -6.94 -5.92
C GLN A 111 -21.94 -5.67 -5.05
N ASP A 112 -22.07 -5.83 -3.72
CA ASP A 112 -22.03 -4.70 -2.79
C ASP A 112 -20.67 -3.98 -2.84
N LEU A 113 -19.57 -4.74 -2.96
CA LEU A 113 -18.22 -4.19 -3.14
C LEU A 113 -18.06 -3.42 -4.44
N GLU A 114 -18.63 -3.90 -5.55
CA GLU A 114 -18.60 -3.18 -6.84
C GLU A 114 -19.28 -1.80 -6.71
N SER A 115 -20.47 -1.75 -6.08
CA SER A 115 -21.20 -0.49 -5.85
C SER A 115 -20.47 0.45 -4.90
N TYR A 116 -19.78 -0.10 -3.89
CA TYR A 116 -19.01 0.67 -2.93
C TYR A 116 -17.73 1.25 -3.54
N THR A 117 -16.93 0.41 -4.18
CA THR A 117 -15.60 0.74 -4.67
C THR A 117 -15.63 1.75 -5.82
N SER A 118 -16.60 1.61 -6.73
CA SER A 118 -16.81 2.51 -7.87
C SER A 118 -17.09 3.96 -7.48
N LYS A 119 -17.65 4.20 -6.28
CA LYS A 119 -18.00 5.54 -5.78
C LYS A 119 -16.93 6.15 -4.88
N THR A 120 -16.12 5.30 -4.24
CA THR A 120 -15.25 5.72 -3.13
C THR A 120 -13.81 5.95 -3.59
N PHE A 121 -13.30 5.12 -4.51
CA PHE A 121 -11.90 5.18 -4.91
C PHE A 121 -11.72 5.96 -6.23
N PRO A 122 -10.82 6.97 -6.28
CA PRO A 122 -10.56 7.75 -7.49
C PRO A 122 -9.54 7.12 -8.45
N GLY A 123 -9.00 5.94 -8.11
CA GLY A 123 -7.95 5.23 -8.85
C GLY A 123 -8.46 3.98 -9.56
N ASN A 124 -7.52 3.20 -10.11
CA ASN A 124 -7.83 1.88 -10.63
C ASN A 124 -8.07 0.94 -9.45
N VAL A 125 -9.34 0.62 -9.23
CA VAL A 125 -9.76 -0.27 -8.15
C VAL A 125 -9.94 -1.69 -8.65
N SER A 126 -9.53 -2.65 -7.83
CA SER A 126 -9.78 -4.07 -7.99
C SER A 126 -10.24 -4.60 -6.64
N TYR A 127 -11.16 -5.54 -6.67
CA TYR A 127 -11.72 -6.14 -5.47
C TYR A 127 -11.92 -7.63 -5.70
N ALA A 128 -11.80 -8.40 -4.63
CA ALA A 128 -11.92 -9.83 -4.69
C ALA A 128 -12.55 -10.38 -3.42
N VAL A 129 -13.25 -11.50 -3.58
CA VAL A 129 -13.84 -12.28 -2.50
C VAL A 129 -13.33 -13.71 -2.67
N TYR A 130 -12.57 -14.20 -1.69
CA TYR A 130 -11.98 -15.53 -1.68
C TYR A 130 -12.42 -16.32 -0.46
N PRO A 131 -12.45 -17.66 -0.52
CA PRO A 131 -12.60 -18.47 0.68
C PRO A 131 -11.40 -18.27 1.61
N GLY A 132 -11.66 -18.12 2.91
CA GLY A 132 -10.62 -18.10 3.94
C GLY A 132 -10.17 -19.51 4.33
N ASP A 133 -9.15 -19.56 5.19
CA ASP A 133 -8.58 -20.82 5.69
C ASP A 133 -9.48 -21.50 6.73
N ALA A 134 -10.32 -20.73 7.41
CA ALA A 134 -11.23 -21.21 8.44
C ALA A 134 -12.63 -21.53 7.88
N PRO A 135 -13.38 -22.45 8.52
CA PRO A 135 -14.76 -22.73 8.13
C PRO A 135 -15.61 -21.45 8.14
N HIS A 136 -16.36 -21.23 7.07
CA HIS A 136 -17.24 -20.07 6.90
C HIS A 136 -16.53 -18.70 7.00
N ASP A 137 -15.20 -18.67 6.86
CA ASP A 137 -14.42 -17.43 6.72
C ASP A 137 -14.35 -17.01 5.25
N ILE A 138 -14.51 -15.72 5.01
CA ILE A 138 -14.42 -15.09 3.70
C ILE A 138 -13.34 -14.03 3.77
N VAL A 139 -12.43 -14.05 2.80
CA VAL A 139 -11.44 -13.00 2.60
C VAL A 139 -11.96 -12.00 1.59
N ILE A 140 -12.02 -10.74 1.99
CA ILE A 140 -12.38 -9.60 1.16
C ILE A 140 -11.14 -8.76 0.96
N ALA A 141 -10.72 -8.56 -0.28
CA ALA A 141 -9.58 -7.71 -0.62
C ALA A 141 -10.03 -6.55 -1.51
N ILE A 142 -9.57 -5.34 -1.20
CA ILE A 142 -9.75 -4.14 -2.01
C ILE A 142 -8.36 -3.55 -2.26
N VAL A 143 -8.02 -3.37 -3.52
CA VAL A 143 -6.77 -2.75 -3.93
C VAL A 143 -7.07 -1.60 -4.86
N SER A 144 -6.60 -0.41 -4.52
CA SER A 144 -6.72 0.78 -5.35
C SER A 144 -5.34 1.34 -5.65
N THR A 145 -5.08 1.59 -6.93
CA THR A 145 -3.78 2.06 -7.39
C THR A 145 -3.95 3.30 -8.24
N LYS A 146 -3.02 4.25 -8.06
CA LYS A 146 -2.93 5.43 -8.91
C LYS A 146 -1.46 5.74 -9.13
N TYR A 147 -0.98 5.40 -10.32
CA TYR A 147 0.39 5.63 -10.73
C TYR A 147 0.44 6.84 -11.64
N SER A 148 1.31 7.79 -11.30
CA SER A 148 1.48 9.02 -12.06
C SER A 148 2.98 9.31 -12.23
N PRO A 149 3.73 8.42 -12.91
CA PRO A 149 5.18 8.56 -13.03
C PRO A 149 5.60 9.86 -13.74
N GLY A 150 4.79 10.36 -14.68
CA GLY A 150 5.02 11.67 -15.31
C GLY A 150 4.92 12.87 -14.37
N ASN A 151 4.29 12.70 -13.20
CA ASN A 151 4.26 13.68 -12.11
C ASN A 151 5.07 13.21 -10.88
N PHE A 152 5.94 12.20 -11.05
CA PHE A 152 6.85 11.70 -10.01
C PHE A 152 6.16 11.21 -8.72
N TRP A 153 4.97 10.61 -8.82
CA TRP A 153 4.33 10.01 -7.66
C TRP A 153 3.49 8.80 -7.97
N ASN A 154 3.40 7.91 -6.98
CA ASN A 154 2.61 6.69 -7.01
C ASN A 154 1.87 6.51 -5.69
N GLY A 155 0.63 6.02 -5.76
CA GLY A 155 -0.20 5.71 -4.61
C GLY A 155 -0.78 4.30 -4.70
N HIS A 156 -0.81 3.62 -3.56
CA HIS A 156 -1.34 2.28 -3.40
C HIS A 156 -2.11 2.17 -2.10
N TRP A 157 -3.34 1.70 -2.21
CA TRP A 157 -4.20 1.32 -1.11
C TRP A 157 -4.46 -0.18 -1.21
N LYS A 158 -4.32 -0.88 -0.09
CA LYS A 158 -4.59 -2.30 0.03
C LYS A 158 -5.31 -2.51 1.36
N SER A 159 -6.56 -2.95 1.30
CA SER A 159 -7.31 -3.37 2.49
C SER A 159 -7.74 -4.82 2.34
N VAL A 160 -7.42 -5.64 3.35
CA VAL A 160 -7.72 -7.07 3.39
C VAL A 160 -8.47 -7.37 4.66
N TYR A 161 -9.62 -8.02 4.54
CA TYR A 161 -10.52 -8.34 5.64
C TYR A 161 -10.86 -9.82 5.66
N HIS A 162 -10.92 -10.39 6.85
CA HIS A 162 -11.48 -11.68 7.18
C HIS A 162 -12.85 -11.47 7.80
N TYR A 163 -13.87 -12.04 7.17
CA TYR A 163 -15.25 -11.97 7.62
C TYR A 163 -15.77 -13.37 7.89
N ASN A 164 -16.08 -13.67 9.14
CA ASN A 164 -16.68 -14.92 9.52
C ASN A 164 -18.22 -14.82 9.44
N LEU A 165 -18.85 -15.66 8.62
CA LEU A 165 -20.29 -15.62 8.39
C LEU A 165 -21.12 -16.00 9.63
N ASP A 166 -20.60 -16.86 10.51
CA ASP A 166 -21.33 -17.37 11.66
C ASP A 166 -21.28 -16.38 12.83
N THR A 167 -20.08 -15.91 13.17
CA THR A 167 -19.86 -14.98 14.29
C THR A 167 -20.11 -13.53 13.90
N LYS A 168 -20.15 -13.23 12.59
CA LYS A 168 -20.24 -11.86 12.03
C LYS A 168 -19.08 -10.97 12.46
N GLN A 169 -17.96 -11.57 12.85
CA GLN A 169 -16.74 -10.86 13.17
C GLN A 169 -16.01 -10.49 11.88
N LEU A 170 -15.69 -9.21 11.74
CA LEU A 170 -14.86 -8.66 10.69
C LEU A 170 -13.52 -8.21 11.28
N LYS A 171 -12.41 -8.72 10.75
CA LYS A 171 -11.06 -8.25 11.10
C LYS A 171 -10.33 -7.91 9.83
N GLY A 172 -9.49 -6.89 9.83
CA GLY A 172 -8.73 -6.58 8.63
C GLY A 172 -7.52 -5.70 8.90
N VAL A 173 -6.77 -5.49 7.82
CA VAL A 173 -5.60 -4.63 7.79
C VAL A 173 -5.77 -3.69 6.61
N ILE A 174 -5.62 -2.39 6.86
CA ILE A 174 -5.59 -1.37 5.83
C ILE A 174 -4.16 -0.85 5.74
N ASP A 175 -3.59 -0.92 4.54
CA ASP A 175 -2.23 -0.52 4.18
C ASP A 175 -2.31 0.56 3.09
N VAL A 176 -1.68 1.70 3.37
CA VAL A 176 -1.60 2.85 2.48
C VAL A 176 -0.14 3.19 2.26
N ASN A 177 0.27 3.19 0.99
CA ASN A 177 1.62 3.53 0.56
C ASN A 177 1.56 4.64 -0.50
N VAL A 178 2.34 5.71 -0.30
CA VAL A 178 2.51 6.79 -1.26
C VAL A 178 3.98 7.11 -1.41
N HIS A 179 4.47 7.21 -2.64
CA HIS A 179 5.84 7.56 -2.96
C HIS A 179 5.86 8.79 -3.86
N TYR A 180 6.61 9.82 -3.48
CA TYR A 180 6.85 11.04 -4.25
C TYR A 180 8.36 11.26 -4.40
N TYR A 181 8.81 11.43 -5.64
CA TYR A 181 10.24 11.41 -5.97
C TYR A 181 10.70 12.52 -6.93
N GLU A 182 10.00 13.67 -6.92
CA GLU A 182 10.46 14.86 -7.65
C GLU A 182 11.51 15.63 -6.83
N ASN A 183 12.74 15.74 -7.34
CA ASN A 183 13.84 16.46 -6.69
C ASN A 183 14.14 16.03 -5.24
N GLY A 184 13.76 14.80 -4.89
CA GLY A 184 13.87 14.23 -3.55
C GLY A 184 13.27 12.82 -3.54
N ASN A 185 13.20 12.21 -2.36
CA ASN A 185 12.52 10.94 -2.15
C ASN A 185 11.75 11.02 -0.83
N VAL A 186 10.43 10.97 -0.91
CA VAL A 186 9.51 10.99 0.23
C VAL A 186 8.54 9.83 0.08
N SER A 187 8.51 8.97 1.10
CA SER A 187 7.57 7.85 1.20
C SER A 187 6.67 8.01 2.42
N PHE A 188 5.39 7.74 2.24
CA PHE A 188 4.40 7.63 3.31
C PHE A 188 3.89 6.19 3.36
N GLN A 189 3.91 5.62 4.55
CA GLN A 189 3.43 4.27 4.83
C GLN A 189 2.54 4.33 6.06
N CYS A 190 1.34 3.77 5.97
CA CYS A 190 0.41 3.66 7.07
C CYS A 190 -0.21 2.27 7.04
N GLU A 191 -0.05 1.53 8.13
CA GLU A 191 -0.71 0.24 8.34
C GLU A 191 -1.59 0.36 9.59
N LYS A 192 -2.86 -0.03 9.48
CA LYS A 192 -3.78 -0.08 10.62
C LYS A 192 -4.55 -1.38 10.63
N GLN A 193 -4.49 -2.09 11.75
CA GLN A 193 -5.39 -3.20 12.05
C GLN A 193 -6.74 -2.65 12.50
N VAL A 194 -7.81 -3.21 11.93
CA VAL A 194 -9.18 -2.79 12.18
C VAL A 194 -10.06 -4.00 12.48
N GLU A 195 -11.04 -3.84 13.36
CA GLU A 195 -11.98 -4.91 13.70
C GLU A 195 -13.38 -4.36 13.97
N ASP A 196 -14.38 -5.16 13.64
CA ASP A 196 -15.79 -4.98 14.01
C ASP A 196 -16.32 -6.34 14.48
N GLN A 197 -16.75 -6.40 15.74
CA GLN A 197 -17.19 -7.64 16.38
C GLN A 197 -18.61 -8.06 15.99
N SER A 198 -19.40 -7.18 15.35
CA SER A 198 -20.81 -7.44 15.03
C SER A 198 -21.21 -6.80 13.68
N ALA A 199 -20.47 -7.16 12.64
CA ALA A 199 -20.70 -6.64 11.29
C ALA A 199 -21.91 -7.34 10.63
N SER A 200 -23.07 -6.69 10.68
CA SER A 200 -24.30 -7.19 10.05
C SER A 200 -24.21 -7.21 8.52
N ASN A 201 -23.55 -6.22 7.92
CA ASN A 201 -23.17 -6.19 6.51
C ASN A 201 -21.67 -5.84 6.44
N ALA A 202 -20.87 -6.76 5.90
CA ALA A 202 -19.43 -6.61 5.83
C ALA A 202 -19.00 -5.33 5.09
N VAL A 203 -19.64 -4.98 3.97
CA VAL A 203 -19.25 -3.83 3.14
C VAL A 203 -19.56 -2.50 3.85
N VAL A 204 -20.67 -2.42 4.58
CA VAL A 204 -21.01 -1.23 5.38
C VAL A 204 -20.02 -1.04 6.53
N SER A 205 -19.64 -2.12 7.21
CA SER A 205 -18.62 -2.09 8.25
C SER A 205 -17.25 -1.69 7.70
N ILE A 206 -16.82 -2.28 6.57
CA ILE A 206 -15.59 -1.89 5.85
C ILE A 206 -15.60 -0.39 5.56
N LYS A 207 -16.67 0.13 4.96
CA LYS A 207 -16.79 1.56 4.66
C LYS A 207 -16.64 2.42 5.91
N THR A 208 -17.18 2.01 7.04
CA THR A 208 -17.10 2.78 8.29
C THR A 208 -15.66 2.80 8.82
N LEU A 209 -14.99 1.65 8.82
CA LEU A 209 -13.59 1.50 9.25
C LEU A 209 -12.62 2.28 8.35
N GLU A 210 -12.81 2.24 7.02
CA GLU A 210 -11.97 2.98 6.07
C GLU A 210 -12.16 4.51 6.23
N ASN A 211 -13.39 4.98 6.42
CA ASN A 211 -13.67 6.40 6.68
C ASN A 211 -13.06 6.89 8.00
N GLU A 212 -13.03 6.05 9.03
CA GLU A 212 -12.41 6.38 10.30
C GLU A 212 -10.89 6.54 10.14
N LEU A 213 -10.23 5.59 9.48
CA LEU A 213 -8.81 5.70 9.16
C LEU A 213 -8.50 6.97 8.36
N GLU A 214 -9.32 7.32 7.35
CA GLU A 214 -9.11 8.54 6.57
C GLU A 214 -9.18 9.81 7.44
N LYS A 215 -10.12 9.87 8.38
CA LYS A 215 -10.23 10.99 9.33
C LYS A 215 -9.01 11.07 10.24
N GLU A 216 -8.54 9.94 10.76
CA GLU A 216 -7.34 9.86 11.60
C GLU A 216 -6.08 10.28 10.84
N MET A 217 -5.88 9.79 9.61
CA MET A 217 -4.76 10.18 8.77
C MET A 217 -4.76 11.70 8.53
N ARG A 218 -5.91 12.27 8.19
CA ARG A 218 -6.05 13.73 7.99
C ARG A 218 -5.73 14.53 9.25
N ALA A 219 -6.19 14.07 10.42
CA ALA A 219 -5.88 14.69 11.70
C ALA A 219 -4.38 14.60 12.02
N SER A 220 -3.75 13.45 11.76
CA SER A 220 -2.32 13.21 11.94
C SER A 220 -1.48 14.16 11.07
N PHE A 221 -1.80 14.30 9.78
CA PHE A 221 -1.12 15.25 8.89
C PHE A 221 -1.27 16.71 9.34
N THR A 222 -2.45 17.09 9.83
CA THR A 222 -2.66 18.42 10.41
C THR A 222 -1.76 18.63 11.64
N ASN A 223 -1.69 17.65 12.55
CA ASN A 223 -0.84 17.73 13.73
C ASN A 223 0.65 17.80 13.40
N LEU A 224 1.12 16.99 12.44
CA LEU A 224 2.51 17.00 11.97
C LEU A 224 2.91 18.39 11.43
N ASN A 225 2.06 18.98 10.58
CA ASN A 225 2.32 20.28 9.97
C ASN A 225 2.25 21.44 10.97
N GLU A 226 1.33 21.39 11.92
CA GLU A 226 1.12 22.50 12.84
C GLU A 226 2.00 22.48 14.08
N LYS A 227 2.43 21.29 14.53
CA LYS A 227 3.16 21.11 15.79
C LYS A 227 4.50 20.42 15.60
N GLU A 228 4.51 19.15 15.18
CA GLU A 228 5.71 18.31 15.24
C GLU A 228 6.87 18.87 14.42
N PHE A 229 6.63 19.26 13.15
CA PHE A 229 7.71 19.82 12.32
C PHE A 229 8.25 21.15 12.84
N LYS A 230 7.45 21.93 13.58
CA LYS A 230 7.91 23.19 14.20
C LYS A 230 8.81 22.95 15.40
N LEU A 231 8.69 21.81 16.07
CA LEU A 231 9.58 21.40 17.17
C LEU A 231 10.97 21.02 16.65
N LEU A 232 11.04 20.36 15.49
CA LEU A 232 12.30 20.00 14.85
C LEU A 232 13.06 21.22 14.35
N ARG A 233 12.39 22.06 13.55
CA ARG A 233 13.00 23.28 13.00
C ARG A 233 11.98 24.38 12.87
N ARG A 234 12.22 25.47 13.59
CA ARG A 234 11.42 26.68 13.47
C ARG A 234 11.66 27.35 12.11
N ARG A 235 10.59 27.85 11.49
CA ARG A 235 10.68 28.66 10.26
C ARG A 235 11.52 29.92 10.45
N LEU A 236 11.48 30.50 11.65
CA LEU A 236 12.30 31.64 12.06
C LEU A 236 12.82 31.40 13.50
N PRO A 237 13.98 31.97 13.85
CA PRO A 237 14.44 32.06 15.23
C PRO A 237 13.37 32.65 16.18
N VAL A 238 13.55 32.49 17.50
CA VAL A 238 12.63 33.04 18.51
C VAL A 238 12.42 34.54 18.34
N THR A 239 13.44 35.27 17.88
CA THR A 239 13.41 36.70 17.56
C THR A 239 12.48 37.08 16.42
N ARG A 240 11.93 36.11 15.66
CA ARG A 240 11.11 36.32 14.46
C ARG A 240 11.81 37.13 13.36
N SER A 241 13.14 37.11 13.34
CA SER A 241 13.98 37.77 12.35
C SER A 241 15.02 36.80 11.78
N LYS A 242 15.43 37.01 10.52
CA LYS A 242 16.57 36.26 9.96
C LYS A 242 17.82 36.54 10.79
N ILE A 243 18.68 35.54 10.92
CA ILE A 243 19.96 35.69 11.61
C ILE A 243 20.77 36.79 10.91
N ASN A 244 21.15 37.81 11.67
CA ASN A 244 22.06 38.84 11.19
C ASN A 244 23.50 38.35 11.39
N TRP A 245 24.03 37.67 10.38
CA TRP A 245 25.39 37.11 10.41
C TRP A 245 26.47 38.17 10.64
N GLY A 246 26.26 39.43 10.21
CA GLY A 246 27.23 40.51 10.42
C GLY A 246 27.38 40.95 11.88
N LYS A 247 26.29 40.94 12.67
CA LYS A 247 26.33 41.29 14.11
C LYS A 247 26.61 40.09 15.02
N GLY A 248 26.18 38.89 14.60
CA GLY A 248 26.19 37.68 15.42
C GLY A 248 27.54 36.95 15.52
N VAL A 249 28.47 37.15 14.58
CA VAL A 249 29.68 36.30 14.48
C VAL A 249 30.91 36.91 15.18
N GLY A 250 30.98 38.23 15.39
CA GLY A 250 32.18 38.88 15.97
C GLY A 250 31.97 39.69 17.25
N THR A 251 30.77 40.20 17.50
CA THR A 251 30.49 41.17 18.59
C THR A 251 29.45 40.70 19.61
N TYR A 252 28.80 39.56 19.38
CA TYR A 252 27.72 39.08 20.23
C TYR A 252 28.28 38.49 21.54
N ARG A 253 28.28 39.28 22.61
CA ARG A 253 28.67 38.83 23.96
C ARG A 253 27.45 38.28 24.68
N LEU A 254 27.24 36.97 24.58
CA LEU A 254 26.20 36.25 25.35
C LEU A 254 26.32 36.61 26.84
N GLY A 255 25.30 37.29 27.37
CA GLY A 255 25.20 37.70 28.78
C GLY A 255 25.03 39.20 29.01
N LYS A 256 25.67 40.07 28.21
CA LYS A 256 25.58 41.53 28.39
C LYS A 256 24.32 42.11 27.73
N ASP A 257 24.03 41.67 26.52
CA ASP A 257 22.88 42.13 25.72
C ASP A 257 21.53 41.56 26.24
N SER A 258 21.56 40.43 26.97
CA SER A 258 20.37 39.87 27.61
C SER A 258 19.92 40.68 28.84
N ALA A 259 20.87 41.32 29.54
CA ALA A 259 20.58 42.13 30.72
C ALA A 259 19.99 43.50 30.35
N GLU A 260 20.43 44.13 29.25
CA GLU A 260 19.91 45.43 28.81
C GLU A 260 18.43 45.38 28.37
N ASN A 261 17.95 44.24 27.86
CA ASN A 261 16.55 44.06 27.45
C ASN A 261 15.60 43.68 28.60
N GLN A 262 16.07 43.40 29.81
CA GLN A 262 15.21 43.14 30.98
C GLN A 262 14.77 44.42 31.71
N PHE A 263 15.38 45.56 31.40
CA PHE A 263 15.12 46.85 32.06
C PHE A 263 14.47 47.89 31.13
N ARG A 264 13.76 47.43 30.09
CA ARG A 264 12.90 48.26 29.25
C ARG A 264 11.48 47.72 29.19
#